data_AF-A0A136MQ72-F1
#
_entry.id   AF-A0A136MQ72-F1
#
_cell.length_a   1.000
_cell.length_b   1.000
_cell.length_c   1.000
_cell.angle_alpha   90.00
_cell.angle_beta   90.00
_cell.angle_gamma   90.00
#
_symmetry.space_group_name_H-M   'P 1'
#
loop_
_entity.id
_entity.type
_entity.pdbx_description
1 polymer ?
#
loop_
_entity_poly.entity_id
_entity_poly.type
_entity_poly.pdbx_seq_one_letter_code
_entity_poly.pdbx_strand_id
1 'polypeptide(L)'
;MPDSDNRGLLPSAVEDWHVDSGWYEGRLADWLPFLRQWTLLRKGSNAANPPWVSSEIQSGYSSAGQGVPVGSTPEITATRMRIGTPPDDSAALLEFQSQRIRTLLEQARAFRDPRKNRLAGLFPFTCANWFYNPMTPQALSPKPILEAVGKAYSPVIVTMNGMRRHFYSGEILDASFTIAHDDIKAGTITTSRLVCEVSGLGGQDPISAQSEISSIGYYKSKSHSLALKLPETPTIETAKVRVRLISSETEIAGNELTVRIGNRAVCDPNPKDLAEGWGSMTHRETWFVSSKHINSRLIHSTT
;
A
#
# COMPACT_ATOMS: atom_id res chain seq x y z
N MET A 1 -37.74 -13.30 -44.34
CA MET A 1 -37.15 -12.47 -43.25
C MET A 1 -36.60 -13.44 -42.23
N PRO A 2 -35.33 -13.35 -41.83
CA PRO A 2 -34.81 -14.11 -40.69
C PRO A 2 -35.11 -13.35 -39.38
N ASP A 3 -35.48 -14.08 -38.33
CA ASP A 3 -35.73 -13.52 -37.01
C ASP A 3 -34.50 -12.81 -36.43
N SER A 4 -34.74 -11.66 -35.83
CA SER A 4 -33.85 -11.03 -34.87
C SER A 4 -33.82 -11.81 -33.54
N ASP A 5 -32.77 -11.57 -32.75
CA ASP A 5 -32.65 -12.00 -31.36
C ASP A 5 -32.46 -13.50 -31.07
N ASN A 6 -31.32 -14.03 -31.55
CA ASN A 6 -30.45 -14.74 -30.61
C ASN A 6 -28.95 -14.62 -30.95
N ARG A 7 -28.42 -13.39 -30.89
CA ARG A 7 -26.97 -13.19 -30.74
C ARG A 7 -26.59 -13.55 -29.30
N GLY A 8 -26.44 -14.85 -29.05
CA GLY A 8 -25.93 -15.37 -27.78
C GLY A 8 -24.58 -14.72 -27.49
N LEU A 9 -24.59 -13.76 -26.56
CA LEU A 9 -23.38 -13.11 -26.09
C LEU A 9 -22.50 -14.19 -25.47
N LEU A 10 -21.35 -14.46 -26.09
CA LEU A 10 -20.32 -15.30 -25.49
C LEU A 10 -20.07 -14.75 -24.07
N PRO A 11 -20.12 -15.58 -23.01
CA PRO A 11 -19.81 -15.11 -21.67
C PRO A 11 -18.44 -14.44 -21.69
N SER A 12 -18.35 -13.21 -21.20
CA SER A 12 -17.19 -12.35 -21.44
C SER A 12 -15.92 -13.04 -20.95
N ALA A 13 -14.92 -13.14 -21.84
CA ALA A 13 -13.69 -13.88 -21.56
C ALA A 13 -12.90 -13.32 -20.35
N VAL A 14 -13.17 -12.06 -20.02
CA VAL A 14 -12.75 -11.35 -18.81
C VAL A 14 -13.99 -10.61 -18.27
N GLU A 15 -14.12 -10.49 -16.96
CA GLU A 15 -15.10 -9.60 -16.32
C GLU A 15 -14.47 -8.27 -15.96
N ASP A 16 -15.22 -7.18 -16.11
CA ASP A 16 -14.83 -5.87 -15.60
C ASP A 16 -15.63 -5.53 -14.34
N TRP A 17 -14.91 -5.09 -13.31
CA TRP A 17 -15.44 -4.78 -12.00
C TRP A 17 -15.08 -3.33 -11.68
N HIS A 18 -16.08 -2.48 -11.54
CA HIS A 18 -15.87 -1.10 -11.08
C HIS A 18 -15.74 -1.12 -9.55
N VAL A 19 -14.59 -0.67 -9.05
CA VAL A 19 -14.16 -0.91 -7.68
C VAL A 19 -13.72 0.37 -7.01
N ASP A 20 -14.65 1.00 -6.31
CA ASP A 20 -14.36 2.13 -5.42
C ASP A 20 -13.80 1.67 -4.06
N SER A 21 -13.09 0.53 -3.99
CA SER A 21 -12.54 0.02 -2.72
C SER A 21 -11.49 0.98 -2.14
N GLY A 22 -10.78 1.74 -2.98
CA GLY A 22 -9.95 2.85 -2.52
C GLY A 22 -10.72 4.14 -2.18
N TRP A 23 -12.06 4.11 -2.06
CA TRP A 23 -12.89 5.08 -1.30
C TRP A 23 -13.34 4.59 0.08
N TYR A 24 -13.55 3.29 0.28
CA TYR A 24 -14.12 2.78 1.55
C TYR A 24 -13.23 1.81 2.35
N GLU A 25 -12.37 1.01 1.71
CA GLU A 25 -11.72 -0.16 2.35
C GLU A 25 -10.17 -0.13 2.40
N GLY A 26 -9.59 -1.16 3.04
CA GLY A 26 -8.20 -1.29 3.49
C GLY A 26 -7.17 -1.71 2.43
N ARG A 27 -6.34 -2.73 2.72
CA ARG A 27 -5.33 -3.23 1.76
C ARG A 27 -6.02 -4.17 0.76
N LEU A 28 -5.49 -4.29 -0.46
CA LEU A 28 -6.10 -5.16 -1.46
C LEU A 28 -6.15 -6.63 -1.01
N ALA A 29 -5.15 -7.06 -0.24
CA ALA A 29 -5.11 -8.38 0.39
C ALA A 29 -6.33 -8.70 1.27
N ASP A 30 -6.88 -7.68 1.95
CA ASP A 30 -8.04 -7.83 2.83
C ASP A 30 -9.33 -8.03 2.01
N TRP A 31 -9.35 -7.56 0.75
CA TRP A 31 -10.54 -7.51 -0.12
C TRP A 31 -10.63 -8.63 -1.16
N LEU A 32 -9.49 -9.16 -1.63
CA LEU A 32 -9.45 -10.28 -2.60
C LEU A 32 -10.27 -11.52 -2.17
N PRO A 33 -10.36 -11.89 -0.88
CA PRO A 33 -11.26 -12.97 -0.43
C PRO A 33 -12.75 -12.63 -0.59
N PHE A 34 -13.14 -11.40 -0.26
CA PHE A 34 -14.52 -10.93 -0.33
C PHE A 34 -15.03 -10.93 -1.77
N LEU A 35 -14.25 -10.39 -2.71
CA LEU A 35 -14.56 -10.41 -4.14
C LEU A 35 -14.96 -11.79 -4.64
N ARG A 36 -14.10 -12.78 -4.39
CA ARG A 36 -14.29 -14.17 -4.79
C ARG A 36 -15.62 -14.71 -4.23
N GLN A 37 -15.92 -14.39 -2.98
CA GLN A 37 -17.17 -14.81 -2.33
C GLN A 37 -18.38 -14.11 -2.97
N TRP A 38 -18.28 -12.82 -3.29
CA TRP A 38 -19.37 -12.05 -3.90
C TRP A 38 -19.67 -12.49 -5.34
N THR A 39 -18.64 -12.82 -6.15
CA THR A 39 -18.83 -13.45 -7.47
C THR A 39 -19.59 -14.78 -7.37
N LEU A 40 -19.21 -15.63 -6.42
CA LEU A 40 -19.86 -16.92 -6.17
C LEU A 40 -21.32 -16.76 -5.68
N LEU A 41 -21.59 -15.76 -4.83
CA LEU A 41 -22.94 -15.45 -4.36
C LEU A 41 -23.83 -14.89 -5.49
N ARG A 42 -23.30 -14.00 -6.32
CA ARG A 42 -24.07 -13.28 -7.34
C ARG A 42 -24.38 -14.11 -8.59
N LYS A 43 -23.54 -15.09 -8.91
CA LYS A 43 -23.69 -15.96 -10.10
C LYS A 43 -24.02 -17.42 -9.76
N GLY A 44 -23.97 -17.80 -8.49
CA GLY A 44 -24.13 -19.18 -8.05
C GLY A 44 -22.85 -20.02 -8.22
N SER A 45 -22.78 -21.15 -7.50
CA SER A 45 -21.59 -22.00 -7.44
C SER A 45 -21.17 -22.65 -8.76
N ASN A 46 -22.07 -22.70 -9.75
CA ASN A 46 -21.87 -23.35 -11.05
C ASN A 46 -21.56 -22.35 -12.19
N ALA A 47 -21.52 -21.05 -11.92
CA ALA A 47 -21.19 -20.08 -12.95
C ALA A 47 -19.72 -20.16 -13.38
N ALA A 48 -19.48 -19.84 -14.65
CA ALA A 48 -18.13 -19.53 -15.10
C ALA A 48 -17.57 -18.40 -14.24
N ASN A 49 -16.39 -18.64 -13.65
CA ASN A 49 -15.60 -17.66 -12.94
C ASN A 49 -14.40 -17.32 -13.84
N PRO A 50 -14.54 -16.39 -14.81
CA PRO A 50 -13.45 -15.94 -15.67
C PRO A 50 -12.40 -15.14 -14.88
N PRO A 51 -11.25 -14.78 -15.48
CA PRO A 51 -10.41 -13.72 -14.94
C PRO A 51 -11.18 -12.39 -14.88
N TRP A 52 -10.78 -11.49 -13.99
CA TRP A 52 -11.39 -10.17 -13.89
C TRP A 52 -10.35 -9.05 -13.88
N VAL A 53 -10.75 -7.89 -14.40
CA VAL A 53 -10.04 -6.62 -14.29
C VAL A 53 -10.90 -5.62 -13.54
N SER A 54 -10.28 -4.53 -13.11
CA SER A 54 -11.01 -3.31 -12.75
C SER A 54 -10.55 -2.18 -13.66
N SER A 55 -11.38 -1.77 -14.61
CA SER A 55 -11.12 -0.60 -15.47
C SER A 55 -11.16 0.72 -14.70
N GLU A 56 -11.82 0.72 -13.56
CA GLU A 56 -11.96 1.86 -12.65
C GLU A 56 -11.67 1.43 -11.21
N ILE A 57 -10.41 1.60 -10.79
CA ILE A 57 -10.03 1.57 -9.37
C ILE A 57 -9.54 2.93 -8.90
N GLN A 58 -10.19 3.48 -7.88
CA GLN A 58 -9.96 4.85 -7.40
C GLN A 58 -9.19 4.82 -6.08
N SER A 59 -8.21 5.71 -5.84
CA SER A 59 -7.54 5.79 -4.52
C SER A 59 -7.09 7.20 -4.12
N GLY A 60 -8.03 8.01 -3.65
CA GLY A 60 -7.79 9.36 -3.13
C GLY A 60 -7.55 10.40 -4.23
N TYR A 61 -8.02 11.62 -3.98
CA TYR A 61 -7.95 12.72 -4.96
C TYR A 61 -7.28 13.96 -4.40
N SER A 62 -6.44 14.55 -5.25
CA SER A 62 -5.99 15.93 -5.18
C SER A 62 -6.58 16.68 -6.38
N SER A 63 -6.94 17.95 -6.20
CA SER A 63 -7.64 18.72 -7.24
C SER A 63 -6.85 18.82 -8.55
N ALA A 64 -7.57 18.80 -9.67
CA ALA A 64 -7.01 19.18 -10.96
C ALA A 64 -6.65 20.67 -10.93
N GLY A 65 -5.36 21.00 -11.09
CA GLY A 65 -4.86 22.39 -11.09
C GLY A 65 -3.96 22.72 -9.89
N GLN A 66 -4.42 22.54 -8.66
CA GLN A 66 -3.69 23.01 -7.46
C GLN A 66 -3.13 21.90 -6.56
N GLY A 67 -3.62 20.65 -6.67
CA GLY A 67 -3.15 19.56 -5.82
C GLY A 67 -3.66 19.60 -4.36
N VAL A 68 -4.63 20.46 -4.06
CA VAL A 68 -5.29 20.58 -2.74
C VAL A 68 -6.36 19.48 -2.55
N PRO A 69 -6.88 19.23 -1.33
CA PRO A 69 -8.03 18.36 -1.12
C PRO A 69 -9.23 18.79 -2.00
N VAL A 70 -9.95 17.82 -2.59
CA VAL A 70 -11.15 18.15 -3.39
C VAL A 70 -12.29 18.56 -2.47
N GLY A 71 -12.91 19.70 -2.78
CA GLY A 71 -13.74 20.45 -1.83
C GLY A 71 -15.18 19.98 -1.62
N SER A 72 -15.63 18.88 -2.23
CA SER A 72 -17.02 18.42 -2.01
C SER A 72 -17.14 17.76 -0.64
N THR A 73 -18.29 17.94 0.02
CA THR A 73 -18.54 17.35 1.35
C THR A 73 -18.31 15.83 1.38
N PRO A 74 -18.79 15.02 0.40
CA PRO A 74 -18.51 13.58 0.37
C PRO A 74 -17.01 13.24 0.25
N GLU A 75 -16.26 13.95 -0.59
CA GLU A 75 -14.82 13.70 -0.80
C GLU A 75 -13.99 14.12 0.42
N ILE A 76 -14.30 15.28 1.02
CA ILE A 76 -13.71 15.73 2.28
C ILE A 76 -14.00 14.70 3.38
N THR A 77 -15.24 14.20 3.47
CA THR A 77 -15.60 13.21 4.50
C THR A 77 -14.89 11.87 4.24
N ALA A 78 -14.89 11.34 3.02
CA ALA A 78 -14.20 10.09 2.67
C ALA A 78 -12.68 10.17 2.90
N THR A 79 -12.08 11.33 2.63
CA THR A 79 -10.68 11.64 2.97
C THR A 79 -10.50 11.66 4.49
N ARG A 80 -11.35 12.40 5.22
CA ARG A 80 -11.29 12.53 6.69
C ARG A 80 -11.42 11.21 7.44
N MET A 81 -12.25 10.29 6.96
CA MET A 81 -12.41 8.96 7.56
C MET A 81 -11.15 8.09 7.50
N ARG A 82 -10.14 8.42 6.68
CA ARG A 82 -9.06 7.49 6.30
C ARG A 82 -7.65 8.03 6.48
N ILE A 83 -7.43 9.34 6.37
CA ILE A 83 -6.16 9.99 6.73
C ILE A 83 -6.26 10.88 7.98
N GLY A 84 -7.41 10.86 8.67
CA GLY A 84 -7.76 11.91 9.62
C GLY A 84 -8.02 13.22 8.86
N THR A 85 -7.97 14.37 9.56
CA THR A 85 -7.99 15.67 8.87
C THR A 85 -6.91 15.67 7.78
N PRO A 86 -7.25 15.83 6.48
CA PRO A 86 -6.24 15.95 5.44
C PRO A 86 -5.28 17.08 5.83
N PRO A 87 -3.96 16.89 5.68
CA PRO A 87 -3.03 17.98 5.94
C PRO A 87 -3.38 19.15 5.03
N ASP A 88 -3.39 20.36 5.58
CA ASP A 88 -3.51 21.59 4.79
C ASP A 88 -2.30 21.76 3.85
N ASP A 89 -1.20 21.07 4.16
CA ASP A 89 -0.06 20.87 3.26
C ASP A 89 -0.41 19.93 2.09
N SER A 90 -0.45 20.53 0.90
CA SER A 90 -0.69 19.82 -0.36
C SER A 90 0.44 18.86 -0.73
N ALA A 91 1.68 19.08 -0.28
CA ALA A 91 2.78 18.15 -0.53
C ALA A 91 2.55 16.80 0.16
N ALA A 92 2.15 16.82 1.44
CA ALA A 92 1.79 15.62 2.19
C ALA A 92 0.58 14.87 1.60
N LEU A 93 -0.44 15.60 1.09
CA LEU A 93 -1.56 14.98 0.37
C LEU A 93 -1.10 14.27 -0.91
N LEU A 94 -0.26 14.93 -1.72
CA LEU A 94 0.24 14.38 -2.98
C LEU A 94 1.17 13.17 -2.74
N GLU A 95 1.99 13.21 -1.69
CA GLU A 95 2.80 12.06 -1.27
C GLU A 95 1.89 10.88 -0.87
N PHE A 96 0.88 11.12 -0.03
CA PHE A 96 -0.06 10.08 0.37
C PHE A 96 -0.79 9.45 -0.82
N GLN A 97 -1.30 10.29 -1.74
CA GLN A 97 -1.98 9.84 -2.96
C GLN A 97 -1.06 8.92 -3.80
N SER A 98 0.20 9.34 -3.95
CA SER A 98 1.24 8.62 -4.68
C SER A 98 1.59 7.27 -4.04
N GLN A 99 1.82 7.25 -2.72
CA GLN A 99 2.08 6.02 -1.97
C GLN A 99 0.90 5.04 -2.04
N ARG A 100 -0.35 5.55 -1.94
CA ARG A 100 -1.56 4.72 -1.91
C ARG A 100 -1.82 4.02 -3.23
N ILE A 101 -1.79 4.73 -4.36
CA ILE A 101 -2.01 4.09 -5.68
C ILE A 101 -0.88 3.13 -6.04
N ARG A 102 0.37 3.50 -5.72
CA ARG A 102 1.55 2.66 -5.94
C ARG A 102 1.40 1.34 -5.19
N THR A 103 1.08 1.41 -3.90
CA THR A 103 0.85 0.22 -3.06
C THR A 103 -0.28 -0.66 -3.62
N LEU A 104 -1.37 -0.05 -4.09
CA LEU A 104 -2.52 -0.77 -4.64
C LEU A 104 -2.16 -1.56 -5.92
N LEU A 105 -1.46 -0.91 -6.86
CA LEU A 105 -0.96 -1.52 -8.10
C LEU A 105 0.09 -2.60 -7.84
N GLU A 106 1.05 -2.33 -6.94
CA GLU A 106 2.05 -3.30 -6.52
C GLU A 106 1.41 -4.54 -5.89
N GLN A 107 0.44 -4.37 -4.97
CA GLN A 107 -0.30 -5.46 -4.35
C GLN A 107 -1.12 -6.29 -5.35
N ALA A 108 -1.71 -5.66 -6.37
CA ALA A 108 -2.46 -6.36 -7.41
C ALA A 108 -1.60 -7.36 -8.19
N ARG A 109 -0.38 -6.94 -8.53
CA ARG A 109 0.59 -7.77 -9.25
C ARG A 109 1.23 -8.82 -8.33
N ALA A 110 1.57 -8.43 -7.10
CA ALA A 110 2.11 -9.33 -6.09
C ALA A 110 1.16 -10.46 -5.72
N PHE A 111 -0.11 -10.15 -5.44
CA PHE A 111 -1.10 -11.11 -4.94
C PHE A 111 -1.93 -11.79 -6.04
N ARG A 112 -1.62 -11.56 -7.32
CA ARG A 112 -2.27 -12.24 -8.45
C ARG A 112 -2.14 -13.77 -8.31
N ASP A 113 -3.27 -14.45 -8.16
CA ASP A 113 -3.34 -15.91 -8.15
C ASP A 113 -4.50 -16.38 -9.05
N PRO A 114 -4.21 -16.94 -10.25
CA PRO A 114 -5.23 -17.36 -11.21
C PRO A 114 -6.07 -18.57 -10.74
N ARG A 115 -5.74 -19.19 -9.60
CA ARG A 115 -6.52 -20.26 -8.98
C ARG A 115 -7.38 -19.76 -7.82
N LYS A 116 -6.96 -18.69 -7.13
CA LYS A 116 -7.69 -18.14 -5.97
C LYS A 116 -8.54 -16.93 -6.32
N ASN A 117 -7.92 -15.83 -6.76
CA ASN A 117 -8.59 -14.55 -6.95
C ASN A 117 -8.82 -14.18 -8.42
N ARG A 118 -8.07 -14.75 -9.37
CA ARG A 118 -8.21 -14.54 -10.82
C ARG A 118 -8.10 -13.08 -11.28
N LEU A 119 -7.46 -12.23 -10.49
CA LEU A 119 -7.17 -10.84 -10.86
C LEU A 119 -6.21 -10.80 -12.05
N ALA A 120 -6.64 -10.23 -13.17
CA ALA A 120 -5.85 -10.09 -14.39
C ALA A 120 -5.13 -8.72 -14.46
N GLY A 121 -5.70 -7.67 -13.86
CA GLY A 121 -5.10 -6.34 -13.80
C GLY A 121 -6.02 -5.30 -13.18
N LEU A 122 -5.44 -4.15 -12.80
CA LEU A 122 -6.17 -2.98 -12.32
C LEU A 122 -5.75 -1.75 -13.14
N PHE A 123 -6.72 -0.93 -13.48
CA PHE A 123 -6.57 0.33 -14.18
C PHE A 123 -7.04 1.47 -13.27
N PRO A 124 -6.12 2.33 -12.82
CA PRO A 124 -6.47 3.45 -11.95
C PRO A 124 -7.39 4.48 -12.62
N PHE A 125 -8.35 4.98 -11.87
CA PHE A 125 -9.20 6.10 -12.25
C PHE A 125 -9.08 7.25 -11.23
N THR A 126 -9.06 8.53 -11.62
CA THR A 126 -8.92 9.11 -12.96
C THR A 126 -7.49 9.63 -13.17
N CYS A 127 -6.89 9.30 -14.32
CA CYS A 127 -5.54 9.73 -14.68
C CYS A 127 -5.39 11.25 -14.89
N ALA A 128 -6.48 11.99 -15.12
CA ALA A 128 -6.45 13.45 -15.19
C ALA A 128 -5.96 14.09 -13.87
N ASN A 129 -6.27 13.46 -12.74
CA ASN A 129 -5.83 13.94 -11.42
C ASN A 129 -4.33 13.68 -11.14
N TRP A 130 -3.59 13.07 -12.07
CA TRP A 130 -2.13 12.89 -12.01
C TRP A 130 -1.32 14.05 -12.59
N PHE A 131 -2.00 15.08 -13.08
CA PHE A 131 -1.37 16.25 -13.65
C PHE A 131 -1.88 17.52 -12.96
N TYR A 132 -1.05 18.55 -12.92
CA TYR A 132 -1.51 19.92 -12.78
C TYR A 132 -2.03 20.40 -14.14
N ASN A 133 -3.10 21.18 -14.12
CA ASN A 133 -3.76 21.76 -15.31
C ASN A 133 -4.05 20.75 -16.45
N PRO A 134 -4.69 19.59 -16.20
CA PRO A 134 -4.89 18.54 -17.20
C PRO A 134 -5.66 18.98 -18.46
N MET A 135 -6.43 20.07 -18.39
CA MET A 135 -7.20 20.63 -19.51
C MET A 135 -6.46 21.71 -20.30
N THR A 136 -5.24 22.09 -19.91
CA THR A 136 -4.47 23.19 -20.52
C THR A 136 -3.12 22.65 -21.01
N PRO A 137 -3.01 22.19 -22.28
CA PRO A 137 -1.82 21.46 -22.76
C PRO A 137 -0.49 22.18 -22.56
N GLN A 138 -0.46 23.51 -22.64
CA GLN A 138 0.74 24.33 -22.47
C GLN A 138 1.16 24.52 -21.00
N ALA A 139 0.27 24.22 -20.05
CA ALA A 139 0.51 24.31 -18.60
C ALA A 139 0.42 22.94 -17.89
N LEU A 140 0.32 21.86 -18.67
CA LEU A 140 0.27 20.48 -18.22
C LEU A 140 1.62 20.09 -17.60
N SER A 141 1.62 19.68 -16.34
CA SER A 141 2.82 19.13 -15.69
C SER A 141 2.47 17.94 -14.78
N PRO A 142 3.35 16.94 -14.64
CA PRO A 142 3.06 15.76 -13.85
C PRO A 142 3.10 16.05 -12.34
N LYS A 143 2.18 15.44 -11.61
CA LYS A 143 2.24 15.33 -10.14
C LYS A 143 3.11 14.11 -9.74
N PRO A 144 3.62 14.03 -8.50
CA PRO A 144 4.45 12.91 -8.02
C PRO A 144 3.82 11.51 -8.22
N ILE A 145 2.49 11.44 -8.25
CA ILE A 145 1.73 10.21 -8.49
C ILE A 145 2.06 9.56 -9.84
N LEU A 146 2.40 10.33 -10.89
CA LEU A 146 2.75 9.75 -12.19
C LEU A 146 4.05 8.92 -12.10
N GLU A 147 5.05 9.40 -11.36
CA GLU A 147 6.29 8.65 -11.12
C GLU A 147 6.04 7.40 -10.26
N ALA A 148 5.20 7.52 -9.23
CA ALA A 148 4.84 6.42 -8.35
C ALA A 148 4.05 5.31 -9.08
N VAL A 149 3.17 5.68 -10.00
CA VAL A 149 2.47 4.76 -10.90
C VAL A 149 3.44 4.13 -11.91
N GLY A 150 4.37 4.91 -12.46
CA GLY A 150 5.44 4.40 -13.34
C GLY A 150 6.28 3.31 -12.66
N LYS A 151 6.69 3.53 -11.40
CA LYS A 151 7.38 2.52 -10.57
C LYS A 151 6.52 1.27 -10.32
N ALA A 152 5.22 1.44 -10.07
CA ALA A 152 4.31 0.30 -9.86
C ALA A 152 4.09 -0.55 -11.12
N TYR A 153 4.25 0.03 -12.31
CA TYR A 153 4.19 -0.67 -13.60
C TYR A 153 5.55 -1.15 -14.13
N SER A 154 6.64 -1.02 -13.36
CA SER A 154 7.96 -1.57 -13.75
C SER A 154 7.87 -3.07 -14.11
N PRO A 155 8.55 -3.55 -15.16
CA PRO A 155 8.39 -4.93 -15.66
C PRO A 155 8.61 -6.00 -14.57
N VAL A 156 9.56 -5.75 -13.66
CA VAL A 156 9.74 -6.49 -12.40
C VAL A 156 9.52 -5.52 -11.23
N ILE A 157 8.84 -5.96 -10.18
CA ILE A 157 8.66 -5.19 -8.93
C ILE A 157 8.98 -6.04 -7.71
N VAL A 158 9.31 -5.36 -6.61
CA VAL A 158 9.30 -5.91 -5.25
C VAL A 158 8.30 -5.14 -4.41
N THR A 159 7.35 -5.82 -3.78
CA THR A 159 6.33 -5.24 -2.91
C THR A 159 6.65 -5.59 -1.46
N MET A 160 6.63 -4.60 -0.56
CA MET A 160 6.76 -4.83 0.88
C MET A 160 5.37 -5.13 1.48
N ASN A 161 5.12 -6.38 1.86
CA ASN A 161 3.80 -6.84 2.29
C ASN A 161 3.60 -6.55 3.79
N GLY A 162 2.60 -5.73 4.13
CA GLY A 162 2.16 -5.56 5.52
C GLY A 162 3.18 -4.93 6.47
N MET A 163 4.28 -4.35 5.95
CA MET A 163 5.34 -3.76 6.77
C MET A 163 4.78 -2.62 7.63
N ARG A 164 5.05 -2.70 8.94
CA ARG A 164 4.75 -1.62 9.90
C ARG A 164 5.57 -0.37 9.55
N ARG A 165 5.04 0.82 9.87
CA ARG A 165 5.78 2.09 9.73
C ARG A 165 6.49 2.52 11.02
N HIS A 166 6.27 1.81 12.13
CA HIS A 166 6.81 2.09 13.45
C HIS A 166 7.36 0.81 14.10
N PHE A 167 8.60 0.87 14.55
CA PHE A 167 9.31 -0.21 15.25
C PHE A 167 9.97 0.33 16.51
N TYR A 168 10.17 -0.55 17.49
CA TYR A 168 11.05 -0.24 18.60
C TYR A 168 12.52 -0.44 18.21
N SER A 169 13.42 0.28 18.86
CA SER A 169 14.85 -0.03 18.79
C SER A 169 15.11 -1.47 19.25
N GLY A 170 16.11 -2.12 18.64
CA GLY A 170 16.38 -3.54 18.90
C GLY A 170 15.29 -4.52 18.45
N GLU A 171 14.19 -4.08 17.82
CA GLU A 171 13.17 -4.99 17.29
C GLU A 171 13.72 -5.77 16.08
N ILE A 172 13.12 -6.93 15.77
CA ILE A 172 13.35 -7.59 14.48
C ILE A 172 12.36 -7.00 13.49
N LEU A 173 12.86 -6.38 12.42
CA LEU A 173 12.09 -6.12 11.22
C LEU A 173 11.87 -7.47 10.54
N ASP A 174 10.74 -8.11 10.85
CA ASP A 174 10.21 -9.25 10.11
C ASP A 174 9.32 -8.71 8.99
N ALA A 175 9.75 -8.94 7.75
CA ALA A 175 9.10 -8.41 6.57
C ALA A 175 8.94 -9.47 5.49
N SER A 176 7.70 -9.63 5.04
CA SER A 176 7.39 -10.38 3.83
C SER A 176 7.52 -9.45 2.62
N PHE A 177 8.23 -9.91 1.61
CA PHE A 177 8.34 -9.27 0.30
C PHE A 177 7.69 -10.18 -0.73
N THR A 178 7.04 -9.61 -1.73
CA THR A 178 6.64 -10.36 -2.94
C THR A 178 7.29 -9.74 -4.14
N ILE A 179 7.98 -10.57 -4.92
CA ILE A 179 8.49 -10.21 -6.23
C ILE A 179 7.44 -10.59 -7.26
N ALA A 180 7.14 -9.71 -8.22
CA ALA A 180 6.30 -10.03 -9.37
C ALA A 180 7.05 -9.69 -10.67
N HIS A 181 6.96 -10.60 -11.65
CA HIS A 181 7.70 -10.54 -12.90
C HIS A 181 6.74 -10.62 -14.08
N ASP A 182 6.56 -9.49 -14.77
CA ASP A 182 5.74 -9.35 -15.97
C ASP A 182 6.57 -8.87 -17.18
N ASP A 183 7.91 -9.00 -17.13
CA ASP A 183 8.79 -8.66 -18.25
C ASP A 183 8.78 -9.76 -19.31
N ILE A 184 8.09 -9.49 -20.43
CA ILE A 184 8.01 -10.37 -21.59
C ILE A 184 9.36 -10.59 -22.32
N LYS A 185 10.34 -9.70 -22.13
CA LYS A 185 11.66 -9.77 -22.80
C LYS A 185 12.70 -10.51 -21.97
N ALA A 186 12.66 -10.37 -20.65
CA ALA A 186 13.64 -10.99 -19.74
C ALA A 186 13.41 -12.50 -19.51
N GLY A 187 12.26 -13.05 -19.89
CA GLY A 187 12.01 -14.50 -19.86
C GLY A 187 11.80 -15.05 -18.45
N THR A 188 12.82 -15.68 -17.87
CA THR A 188 12.80 -16.21 -16.49
C THR A 188 13.98 -15.65 -15.72
N ILE A 189 13.71 -14.97 -14.61
CA ILE A 189 14.74 -14.59 -13.64
C ILE A 189 15.22 -15.88 -12.99
N THR A 190 16.49 -16.25 -13.16
CA THR A 190 17.00 -17.58 -12.73
C THR A 190 17.57 -17.56 -11.32
N THR A 191 18.63 -16.79 -11.11
CA THR A 191 19.32 -16.61 -9.82
C THR A 191 19.35 -15.12 -9.51
N SER A 192 18.73 -14.75 -8.40
CA SER A 192 18.70 -13.35 -7.95
C SER A 192 18.81 -13.28 -6.43
N ARG A 193 19.24 -12.13 -5.92
CA ARG A 193 19.42 -11.86 -4.49
C ARG A 193 18.47 -10.75 -4.07
N LEU A 194 17.64 -11.02 -3.07
CA LEU A 194 16.85 -10.00 -2.40
C LEU A 194 17.71 -9.40 -1.29
N VAL A 195 17.86 -8.07 -1.28
CA VAL A 195 18.59 -7.32 -0.25
C VAL A 195 17.61 -6.35 0.40
N CYS A 196 17.44 -6.44 1.71
CA CYS A 196 16.73 -5.45 2.52
C CYS A 196 17.76 -4.67 3.36
N GLU A 197 17.72 -3.35 3.26
CA GLU A 197 18.68 -2.43 3.88
C GLU A 197 17.92 -1.37 4.68
N VAL A 198 18.45 -0.97 5.84
CA VAL A 198 17.93 0.13 6.67
C VAL A 198 19.05 1.14 6.89
N SER A 199 18.78 2.40 6.54
CA SER A 199 19.74 3.51 6.62
C SER A 199 19.10 4.76 7.23
N GLY A 200 19.94 5.74 7.61
CA GLY A 200 19.50 7.00 8.23
C GLY A 200 19.33 6.95 9.75
N LEU A 201 19.84 5.92 10.42
CA LEU A 201 19.78 5.76 11.87
C LEU A 201 20.98 6.43 12.53
N GLY A 202 20.82 7.64 13.08
CA GLY A 202 21.80 8.27 13.98
C GLY A 202 23.22 8.49 13.44
N GLY A 203 23.43 8.42 12.13
CA GLY A 203 24.77 8.42 11.51
C GLY A 203 25.50 7.07 11.53
N GLN A 204 24.81 5.98 11.89
CA GLN A 204 25.29 4.61 11.78
C GLN A 204 25.33 4.15 10.31
N ASP A 205 26.23 3.21 10.01
CA ASP A 205 26.29 2.55 8.71
C ASP A 205 24.98 1.79 8.40
N PRO A 206 24.58 1.68 7.11
CA PRO A 206 23.40 0.90 6.72
C PRO A 206 23.52 -0.56 7.13
N ILE A 207 22.54 -1.05 7.88
CA ILE A 207 22.41 -2.49 8.17
C ILE A 207 21.61 -3.19 7.07
N SER A 208 21.93 -4.45 6.79
CA SER A 208 21.20 -5.21 5.76
C SER A 208 21.05 -6.70 6.08
N ALA A 209 20.00 -7.28 5.50
CA ALA A 209 19.78 -8.71 5.40
C ALA A 209 19.60 -9.07 3.92
N GLN A 210 20.05 -10.27 3.53
CA GLN A 210 19.93 -10.75 2.16
C GLN A 210 19.55 -12.22 2.10
N SER A 211 18.92 -12.63 1.00
CA SER A 211 18.61 -14.04 0.73
C SER A 211 18.56 -14.31 -0.77
N GLU A 212 18.80 -15.57 -1.14
CA GLU A 212 18.71 -16.04 -2.51
C GLU A 212 17.25 -16.31 -2.91
N ILE A 213 16.91 -15.84 -4.10
CA ILE A 213 15.62 -16.02 -4.72
C ILE A 213 15.82 -16.94 -5.92
N SER A 214 15.46 -18.22 -5.73
CA SER A 214 15.32 -19.18 -6.84
C SER A 214 14.29 -18.71 -7.87
N SER A 215 14.38 -19.28 -9.08
CA SER A 215 13.78 -18.74 -10.29
C SER A 215 12.33 -18.27 -10.21
N ILE A 216 12.04 -17.17 -10.91
CA ILE A 216 10.72 -16.60 -11.11
C ILE A 216 10.48 -16.52 -12.62
N GLY A 217 9.49 -17.28 -13.11
CA GLY A 217 9.10 -17.27 -14.52
C GLY A 217 8.17 -16.10 -14.85
N TYR A 218 8.03 -15.80 -16.15
CA TYR A 218 7.10 -14.77 -16.64
C TYR A 218 5.68 -14.95 -16.11
N TYR A 219 5.05 -13.82 -15.78
CA TYR A 219 3.71 -13.69 -15.22
C TYR A 219 3.51 -14.44 -13.89
N LYS A 220 4.58 -14.68 -13.12
CA LYS A 220 4.54 -15.24 -11.76
C LYS A 220 4.91 -14.20 -10.71
N SER A 221 4.43 -14.44 -9.49
CA SER A 221 4.92 -13.80 -8.29
C SER A 221 5.48 -14.83 -7.30
N LYS A 222 6.36 -14.38 -6.41
CA LYS A 222 7.00 -15.20 -5.38
C LYS A 222 7.18 -14.39 -4.11
N SER A 223 6.62 -14.89 -3.02
CA SER A 223 6.81 -14.33 -1.68
C SER A 223 8.05 -14.90 -1.01
N HIS A 224 8.71 -14.07 -0.21
CA HIS A 224 9.88 -14.40 0.59
C HIS A 224 9.90 -13.53 1.84
N SER A 225 10.40 -14.04 2.97
CA SER A 225 10.54 -13.26 4.20
C SER A 225 12.01 -13.00 4.50
N LEU A 226 12.33 -11.80 4.99
CA LEU A 226 13.62 -11.50 5.59
C LEU A 226 13.38 -10.99 7.01
N ALA A 227 14.22 -11.44 7.92
CA ALA A 227 14.34 -10.89 9.27
C ALA A 227 15.63 -10.06 9.36
N LEU A 228 15.52 -8.82 9.83
CA LEU A 228 16.66 -7.93 10.06
C LEU A 228 16.57 -7.36 11.48
N LYS A 229 17.56 -7.63 12.32
CA LYS A 229 17.66 -7.05 13.66
C LYS A 229 17.98 -5.55 13.51
N LEU A 230 17.08 -4.69 13.97
CA LEU A 230 17.32 -3.25 14.04
C LEU A 230 18.32 -2.94 15.15
N PRO A 231 19.15 -1.88 15.02
CA PRO A 231 20.08 -1.50 16.08
C PRO A 231 19.32 -0.88 17.26
N GLU A 232 20.03 -0.70 18.37
CA GLU A 232 19.52 0.16 19.44
C GLU A 232 19.71 1.63 19.06
N THR A 233 18.70 2.44 19.36
CA THR A 233 18.72 3.91 19.20
C THR A 233 18.36 4.54 20.55
N PRO A 234 18.99 5.65 20.94
CA PRO A 234 18.65 6.36 22.18
C PRO A 234 17.38 7.21 22.03
N THR A 235 17.03 7.59 20.81
CA THR A 235 15.95 8.54 20.47
C THR A 235 14.99 7.95 19.43
N ILE A 236 13.98 8.72 19.04
CA ILE A 236 13.10 8.40 17.90
C ILE A 236 13.73 8.96 16.63
N GLU A 237 14.07 8.07 15.71
CA GLU A 237 14.73 8.38 14.44
C GLU A 237 13.83 8.04 13.24
N THR A 238 14.07 8.73 12.13
CA THR A 238 13.39 8.49 10.84
C THR A 238 14.37 7.76 9.93
N ALA A 239 14.09 6.51 9.62
CA ALA A 239 14.97 5.65 8.82
C ALA A 239 14.33 5.29 7.48
N LYS A 240 15.15 4.92 6.51
CA LYS A 240 14.72 4.46 5.19
C LYS A 240 14.96 2.97 5.07
N VAL A 241 13.89 2.20 4.84
CA VAL A 241 13.98 0.79 4.45
C VAL A 241 14.00 0.74 2.94
N ARG A 242 15.02 0.15 2.34
CA ARG A 242 15.12 -0.11 0.89
C ARG A 242 15.24 -1.60 0.64
N VAL A 243 14.37 -2.14 -0.21
CA VAL A 243 14.50 -3.50 -0.73
C VAL A 243 14.92 -3.46 -2.20
N ARG A 244 15.83 -4.35 -2.58
CA ARG A 244 16.39 -4.46 -3.93
C ARG A 244 16.40 -5.91 -4.37
N LEU A 245 16.01 -6.17 -5.61
CA LEU A 245 16.22 -7.44 -6.28
C LEU A 245 17.39 -7.29 -7.26
N ILE A 246 18.47 -8.02 -6.99
CA ILE A 246 19.71 -7.96 -7.76
C ILE A 246 19.83 -9.24 -8.58
N SER A 247 20.05 -9.12 -9.88
CA SER A 247 20.31 -10.24 -10.80
C SER A 247 21.54 -9.88 -11.64
N SER A 248 22.53 -10.77 -11.69
CA SER A 248 23.81 -10.52 -12.39
C SER A 248 24.43 -9.16 -12.01
N GLU A 249 24.57 -8.90 -10.71
CA GLU A 249 25.01 -7.63 -10.09
C GLU A 249 24.24 -6.36 -10.48
N THR A 250 23.12 -6.47 -11.20
CA THR A 250 22.26 -5.35 -11.60
C THR A 250 20.99 -5.33 -10.76
N GLU A 251 20.61 -4.16 -10.22
CA GLU A 251 19.31 -3.96 -9.59
C GLU A 251 18.20 -3.96 -10.65
N ILE A 252 17.42 -5.05 -10.71
CA ILE A 252 16.33 -5.22 -11.70
C ILE A 252 14.96 -4.77 -11.18
N ALA A 253 14.83 -4.62 -9.85
CA ALA A 253 13.66 -4.03 -9.21
C ALA A 253 14.04 -3.50 -7.82
N GLY A 254 13.37 -2.44 -7.37
CA GLY A 254 13.60 -1.85 -6.05
C GLY A 254 12.36 -1.17 -5.49
N ASN A 255 12.26 -1.13 -4.16
CA ASN A 255 11.20 -0.43 -3.45
C ASN A 255 11.73 0.16 -2.14
N GLU A 256 11.09 1.18 -1.63
CA GLU A 256 11.56 1.93 -0.46
C GLU A 256 10.39 2.53 0.33
N LEU A 257 10.56 2.60 1.64
CA LEU A 257 9.62 3.28 2.52
C LEU A 257 10.29 3.83 3.77
N THR A 258 9.79 4.97 4.24
CA THR A 258 10.25 5.63 5.47
C THR A 258 9.58 5.01 6.69
N VAL A 259 10.37 4.63 7.69
CA VAL A 259 9.91 4.10 8.98
C VAL A 259 10.36 5.01 10.12
N ARG A 260 9.70 4.91 11.27
CA ARG A 260 10.20 5.48 12.53
C ARG A 260 10.65 4.34 13.44
N ILE A 261 11.87 4.46 13.95
CA ILE A 261 12.48 3.51 14.89
C ILE A 261 12.77 4.30 16.16
N GLY A 262 12.36 3.81 17.33
CA GLY A 262 12.53 4.56 18.56
C GLY A 262 12.66 3.72 19.80
N ASN A 263 13.42 4.22 20.77
CA ASN A 263 13.60 3.56 22.05
C ASN A 263 12.26 3.36 22.77
N ARG A 264 12.02 2.17 23.35
CA ARG A 264 10.77 1.88 24.06
C ARG A 264 10.50 2.85 25.22
N ALA A 265 11.52 3.23 25.99
CA ALA A 265 11.36 4.13 27.12
C ALA A 265 10.96 5.57 26.69
N VAL A 266 11.33 5.97 25.47
CA VAL A 266 10.98 7.29 24.89
C VAL A 266 9.60 7.24 24.22
N CYS A 267 9.26 6.14 23.55
CA CYS A 267 8.00 5.96 22.82
C CYS A 267 6.80 5.57 23.70
N ASP A 268 7.05 4.94 24.85
CA ASP A 268 6.03 4.41 25.77
C ASP A 268 6.50 4.67 27.23
N PRO A 269 6.60 5.95 27.65
CA PRO A 269 7.06 6.30 28.98
C PRO A 269 6.05 5.82 30.04
N ASN A 270 6.57 5.30 31.15
CA ASN A 270 5.75 4.84 32.26
C ASN A 270 4.87 6.01 32.77
N PRO A 271 3.54 5.84 32.94
CA PRO A 271 2.66 6.91 33.41
C PRO A 271 3.07 7.54 34.74
N LYS A 272 3.82 6.84 35.59
CA LYS A 272 4.40 7.39 36.84
C LYS A 272 5.51 8.40 36.57
N ASP A 273 6.38 8.11 35.61
CA ASP A 273 7.51 8.98 35.24
C ASP A 273 7.00 10.24 34.54
N LEU A 274 5.87 10.15 33.84
CA LEU A 274 5.13 11.32 33.36
C LEU A 274 4.61 12.15 34.54
N ALA A 275 3.97 11.52 35.54
CA ALA A 275 3.26 12.20 36.63
C ALA A 275 4.12 13.23 37.41
N GLU A 276 5.41 12.98 37.58
CA GLU A 276 6.33 13.91 38.26
C GLU A 276 6.62 15.19 37.45
N GLY A 277 6.30 15.22 36.15
CA GLY A 277 6.47 16.37 35.25
C GLY A 277 5.23 17.28 35.07
N TRP A 278 4.03 16.90 35.52
CA TRP A 278 2.79 17.66 35.24
C TRP A 278 2.64 18.96 36.04
N GLY A 279 3.60 19.30 36.90
CA GLY A 279 3.53 20.48 37.77
C GLY A 279 3.58 21.85 37.07
N SER A 280 3.84 21.92 35.75
CA SER A 280 4.16 23.20 35.09
C SER A 280 3.70 23.41 33.63
N MET A 281 2.90 22.52 33.02
CA MET A 281 2.48 22.66 31.61
C MET A 281 1.03 23.08 31.41
N THR A 282 0.83 24.20 30.71
CA THR A 282 -0.47 24.85 30.48
C THR A 282 -1.22 24.30 29.26
N HIS A 283 -2.02 23.27 29.50
CA HIS A 283 -3.35 23.01 28.88
C HIS A 283 -3.54 22.97 27.33
N ARG A 284 -2.49 23.11 26.49
CA ARG A 284 -2.62 23.14 25.01
C ARG A 284 -1.97 22.01 24.23
N GLU A 285 -1.20 21.12 24.87
CA GLU A 285 -0.42 20.07 24.16
C GLU A 285 -0.70 18.66 24.71
N THR A 286 -1.92 18.15 24.52
CA THR A 286 -2.28 16.76 24.85
C THR A 286 -3.19 16.12 23.79
N TRP A 287 -2.57 15.63 22.71
CA TRP A 287 -3.19 14.67 21.78
C TRP A 287 -2.20 13.58 21.39
N PHE A 288 -1.89 12.65 22.30
CA PHE A 288 -1.45 11.27 22.02
C PHE A 288 -1.29 10.46 23.32
N VAL A 289 -2.40 10.13 23.99
CA VAL A 289 -2.39 9.15 25.11
C VAL A 289 -3.61 8.23 25.03
N SER A 290 -3.33 6.93 25.02
CA SER A 290 -4.22 5.77 25.24
C SER A 290 -5.44 5.55 24.31
N SER A 291 -5.36 4.47 23.53
CA SER A 291 -6.51 3.68 23.05
C SER A 291 -6.55 2.27 23.66
N LYS A 292 -5.88 2.06 24.80
CA LYS A 292 -5.95 0.83 25.60
C LYS A 292 -6.51 1.16 26.98
N HIS A 293 -7.83 0.99 27.17
CA HIS A 293 -8.57 0.65 28.42
C HIS A 293 -10.04 1.16 28.39
N ILE A 294 -10.80 0.80 27.35
CA ILE A 294 -12.27 0.93 27.26
C ILE A 294 -12.74 -0.26 26.40
N ASN A 295 -13.62 -1.18 26.78
CA ASN A 295 -14.37 -1.42 28.03
C ASN A 295 -14.38 -2.92 28.33
N SER A 296 -14.09 -3.35 29.56
CA SER A 296 -14.29 -4.72 30.03
C SER A 296 -14.96 -4.77 31.41
N ARG A 297 -16.04 -3.99 31.58
CA ARG A 297 -16.95 -4.01 32.75
C ARG A 297 -18.31 -3.42 32.35
N LEU A 298 -19.27 -4.29 31.99
CA LEU A 298 -20.70 -4.01 32.01
C LEU A 298 -21.50 -5.32 31.85
N ILE A 299 -21.34 -6.23 32.83
CA ILE A 299 -22.18 -7.42 33.02
C ILE A 299 -22.47 -7.53 34.53
N HIS A 300 -23.76 -7.37 34.89
CA HIS A 300 -24.34 -7.50 36.25
C HIS A 300 -23.83 -6.46 37.29
N SER A 301 -24.55 -6.01 38.32
CA SER A 301 -25.95 -6.15 38.84
C SER A 301 -26.17 -5.01 39.85
N THR A 302 -27.36 -4.48 40.19
CA THR A 302 -28.80 -4.81 39.95
C THR A 302 -29.59 -3.46 39.90
N THR A 303 -30.91 -3.28 40.02
CA THR A 303 -32.10 -4.01 40.54
C THR A 303 -33.31 -3.76 39.65
#